data_AF-A0A7X3R2V1-F1
#
_entry.id   AF-A0A7X3R2V1-F1
#
_cell.length_a   1.000
_cell.length_b   1.000
_cell.length_c   1.000
_cell.angle_alpha   90.00
_cell.angle_beta   90.00
_cell.angle_gamma   90.00
#
_symmetry.space_group_name_H-M   'P 1'
#
loop_
_entity.id
_entity.type
_entity.pdbx_description
1 polymer ?
#
loop_
_entity_poly.entity_id
_entity_poly.type
_entity_poly.pdbx_seq_one_letter_code
_entity_poly.pdbx_strand_id
1 'polypeptide(L)'
;MARQLRRAGQAPPPGGAPPGALRRAAHPPRTRPPRDLRGRPRRAGSPGRRTRARPSHGRRAAGRTGRTRVSEARQRIRARFRKGERVRHISHLDVLRYWERAIRRAELPLCYSQGFTPHPKIAFAAPLPLGFIGEGEIMEVLLEERVPLDRFAADLSAQTTADLEIREASEVALGLPALPTLLRWADYRIPLQGVAPEHAIESVNAFLATETFPWRQEREGKKAREYDLRAGVASLTTTDVEGSAAIDARLSCGQELTVRPEQLVAALFPTATVDRYVRAGLVLEEPSAALRAWREKGRYE
;
A
#
# COMPACT_ATOMS: atom_id res chain seq x y z
N MET A 1 -72.11 29.49 -0.05
CA MET A 1 -71.71 30.18 1.21
C MET A 1 -70.64 29.30 1.87
N ALA A 2 -69.34 29.62 1.74
CA ALA A 2 -68.54 30.38 2.72
C ALA A 2 -68.53 29.67 4.10
N ARG A 3 -67.42 29.27 4.75
CA ARG A 3 -66.10 29.89 4.89
C ARG A 3 -65.14 28.97 5.70
N GLN A 4 -63.83 29.08 5.38
CA GLN A 4 -62.65 29.14 6.28
C GLN A 4 -62.27 27.94 7.18
N LEU A 5 -61.16 27.24 6.93
CA LEU A 5 -59.75 27.55 7.29
C LEU A 5 -59.46 27.66 8.79
N ARG A 6 -58.62 26.74 9.32
CA ARG A 6 -57.46 27.07 10.18
C ARG A 6 -56.44 25.92 10.26
N ARG A 7 -55.20 26.28 9.92
CA ARG A 7 -53.94 25.57 10.24
C ARG A 7 -53.54 25.85 11.70
N ALA A 8 -52.92 24.87 12.35
CA ALA A 8 -51.84 24.99 13.36
C ALA A 8 -51.52 23.55 13.79
N GLY A 9 -50.30 23.07 14.03
CA GLY A 9 -48.97 23.66 14.04
C GLY A 9 -48.06 22.50 14.49
N GLN A 10 -47.13 22.11 13.64
CA GLN A 10 -46.21 20.99 13.82
C GLN A 10 -45.14 21.39 14.84
N ALA A 11 -45.01 20.65 15.94
CA ALA A 11 -43.99 20.88 16.96
C ALA A 11 -42.62 20.39 16.47
N PRO A 12 -41.54 21.18 16.65
CA PRO A 12 -40.18 20.77 16.28
C PRO A 12 -39.55 19.85 17.33
N PRO A 13 -38.61 18.96 16.94
CA PRO A 13 -37.83 18.18 17.89
C PRO A 13 -36.76 19.05 18.58
N PRO A 14 -36.46 18.80 19.86
CA PRO A 14 -35.46 19.57 20.61
C PRO A 14 -34.03 19.21 20.18
N GLY A 15 -33.29 20.22 19.70
CA GLY A 15 -31.86 20.17 19.50
C GLY A 15 -31.11 20.31 20.83
N GLY A 16 -30.29 19.30 21.16
CA GLY A 16 -29.28 19.38 22.21
C GLY A 16 -27.90 19.57 21.58
N ALA A 17 -27.38 20.80 21.62
CA ALA A 17 -25.98 21.09 21.35
C ALA A 17 -25.14 20.86 22.62
N PRO A 18 -23.90 20.35 22.53
CA PRO A 18 -23.03 20.17 23.68
C PRO A 18 -22.34 21.50 24.11
N PRO A 19 -21.91 21.61 25.37
CA PRO A 19 -21.39 22.86 25.94
C PRO A 19 -19.90 23.10 25.65
N GLY A 20 -19.55 24.39 25.52
CA GLY A 20 -18.37 24.97 26.18
C GLY A 20 -17.00 24.70 25.55
N ALA A 21 -16.64 25.51 24.55
CA ALA A 21 -15.27 25.66 24.08
C ALA A 21 -14.35 26.20 25.19
N LEU A 22 -13.32 25.44 25.53
CA LEU A 22 -12.16 25.89 26.31
C LEU A 22 -11.39 26.96 25.53
N ARG A 23 -11.27 28.15 26.12
CA ARG A 23 -10.37 29.23 25.69
C ARG A 23 -8.93 28.71 25.64
N ARG A 24 -8.34 28.57 24.45
CA ARG A 24 -6.88 28.48 24.28
C ARG A 24 -6.29 29.90 24.26
N ALA A 25 -5.33 30.14 25.15
CA ALA A 25 -4.51 31.35 25.19
C ALA A 25 -3.70 31.51 23.89
N ALA A 26 -3.69 32.71 23.34
CA ALA A 26 -2.87 33.10 22.20
C ALA A 26 -1.38 33.10 22.59
N HIS A 27 -0.54 32.43 21.80
CA HIS A 27 0.91 32.59 21.83
C HIS A 27 1.33 33.85 21.06
N PRO A 28 2.25 34.67 21.59
CA PRO A 28 2.76 35.83 20.86
C PRO A 28 3.74 35.42 19.74
N PRO A 29 3.89 36.25 18.69
CA PRO A 29 4.77 35.96 17.56
C PRO A 29 6.25 36.08 17.95
N ARG A 30 7.06 35.09 17.54
CA ARG A 30 8.52 35.12 17.67
C ARG A 30 9.11 36.16 16.70
N THR A 31 9.64 37.25 17.26
CA THR A 31 10.45 38.23 16.54
C THR A 31 11.85 37.66 16.26
N ARG A 32 12.32 37.78 15.02
CA ARG A 32 13.71 37.50 14.63
C ARG A 32 14.57 38.75 14.87
N PRO A 33 15.77 38.65 15.44
CA PRO A 33 16.69 39.79 15.50
C PRO A 33 17.39 40.02 14.15
N PRO A 34 17.82 41.27 13.86
CA PRO A 34 18.45 41.64 12.60
C PRO A 34 19.91 41.15 12.49
N ARG A 35 20.32 40.85 11.26
CA ARG A 35 21.70 40.50 10.87
C ARG A 35 22.51 41.80 10.76
N ASP A 36 23.44 42.00 11.68
CA ASP A 36 24.41 43.09 11.59
C ASP A 36 25.47 42.79 10.52
N LEU A 37 25.56 43.69 9.54
CA LEU A 37 26.65 43.81 8.57
C LEU A 37 27.64 44.81 9.14
N ARG A 38 28.84 44.38 9.55
CA ARG A 38 30.02 45.26 9.64
C ARG A 38 31.33 44.49 9.85
N GLY A 39 32.32 44.83 9.02
CA GLY A 39 33.72 44.94 9.44
C GLY A 39 34.63 43.72 9.30
N ARG A 40 35.38 43.65 8.19
CA ARG A 40 36.71 43.02 8.17
C ARG A 40 37.69 43.79 9.07
N PRO A 41 38.77 43.14 9.54
CA PRO A 41 40.08 43.71 9.20
C PRO A 41 41.11 42.68 8.68
N ARG A 42 42.06 43.24 7.93
CA ARG A 42 43.22 42.60 7.27
C ARG A 42 44.41 42.44 8.23
N ARG A 43 45.26 41.43 7.99
CA ARG A 43 46.75 41.40 8.13
C ARG A 43 47.23 40.10 7.45
N ALA A 44 47.94 40.09 6.31
CA ALA A 44 49.30 40.53 5.97
C ALA A 44 50.42 39.63 6.56
N GLY A 45 51.13 38.89 5.68
CA GLY A 45 52.40 38.20 5.97
C GLY A 45 52.72 36.98 5.09
N SER A 46 53.33 37.19 3.93
CA SER A 46 53.98 36.20 3.01
C SER A 46 55.32 35.65 3.61
N PRO A 47 56.18 34.81 2.95
CA PRO A 47 56.19 34.33 1.55
C PRO A 47 56.70 32.88 1.27
N GLY A 48 56.42 32.40 0.05
CA GLY A 48 57.45 31.80 -0.83
C GLY A 48 57.53 30.27 -0.95
N ARG A 49 57.22 29.74 -2.16
CA ARG A 49 58.15 28.92 -2.96
C ARG A 49 57.64 28.67 -4.39
N ARG A 50 58.54 28.87 -5.35
CA ARG A 50 58.49 28.50 -6.77
C ARG A 50 58.41 26.97 -6.88
N THR A 51 57.78 26.32 -7.86
CA THR A 51 58.12 26.05 -9.28
C THR A 51 57.27 24.79 -9.61
N ARG A 52 56.65 24.54 -10.76
CA ARG A 52 57.21 24.22 -12.10
C ARG A 52 56.01 23.79 -12.98
N ALA A 53 56.12 23.98 -14.28
CA ALA A 53 55.10 23.63 -15.28
C ALA A 53 55.28 22.21 -15.86
N ARG A 54 54.16 21.70 -16.42
CA ARG A 54 53.95 20.61 -17.43
C ARG A 54 53.76 19.16 -16.91
N PRO A 55 53.12 18.24 -17.68
CA PRO A 55 52.44 18.39 -18.98
C PRO A 55 51.00 17.81 -19.05
N SER A 56 50.24 18.32 -20.03
CA SER A 56 48.96 17.79 -20.52
C SER A 56 49.09 16.36 -21.07
N HIS A 57 48.49 15.38 -20.39
CA HIS A 57 48.25 14.04 -20.93
C HIS A 57 46.86 13.97 -21.54
N GLY A 58 46.82 13.73 -22.85
CA GLY A 58 45.60 13.52 -23.61
C GLY A 58 44.76 12.37 -23.05
N ARG A 59 43.55 12.69 -22.61
CA ARG A 59 42.51 11.68 -22.40
C ARG A 59 41.94 11.32 -23.75
N ARG A 60 42.34 10.15 -24.27
CA ARG A 60 41.56 9.42 -25.27
C ARG A 60 40.16 9.19 -24.70
N ALA A 61 39.16 9.84 -25.29
CA ALA A 61 37.76 9.54 -25.06
C ALA A 61 37.48 8.16 -25.66
N ALA A 62 37.56 7.11 -24.84
CA ALA A 62 36.94 5.83 -25.17
C ALA A 62 35.43 6.05 -25.12
N GLY A 63 34.81 6.13 -26.31
CA GLY A 63 33.37 6.20 -26.45
C GLY A 63 32.72 5.00 -25.78
N ARG A 64 32.11 5.21 -24.60
CA ARG A 64 31.08 4.32 -24.07
C ARG A 64 29.84 4.54 -24.91
N THR A 65 29.78 3.90 -26.08
CA THR A 65 28.52 3.60 -26.75
C THR A 65 27.80 2.53 -25.93
N GLY A 66 27.22 2.95 -24.82
CA GLY A 66 26.21 2.16 -24.11
C GLY A 66 24.97 2.08 -24.98
N ARG A 67 24.93 1.14 -25.92
CA ARG A 67 23.67 0.66 -26.48
C ARG A 67 22.94 0.01 -25.32
N THR A 68 21.99 0.75 -24.72
CA THR A 68 20.98 0.18 -23.83
C THR A 68 20.36 -0.99 -24.57
N ARG A 69 20.67 -2.23 -24.15
CA ARG A 69 19.98 -3.40 -24.69
C ARG A 69 18.50 -3.23 -24.34
N VAL A 70 17.65 -3.28 -25.35
CA VAL A 70 16.21 -3.35 -25.15
C VAL A 70 15.94 -4.67 -24.44
N SER A 71 15.61 -4.64 -23.15
CA SER A 71 15.26 -5.87 -22.42
C SER A 71 13.81 -6.23 -22.72
N GLU A 72 13.60 -7.12 -23.68
CA GLU A 72 12.31 -7.74 -23.91
C GLU A 72 12.03 -8.73 -22.77
N ALA A 73 10.85 -8.64 -22.15
CA ALA A 73 10.48 -9.56 -21.09
C ALA A 73 10.14 -10.93 -21.69
N ARG A 74 10.83 -11.98 -21.26
CA ARG A 74 10.64 -13.37 -21.73
C ARG A 74 9.88 -14.25 -20.76
N GLN A 75 9.75 -13.81 -19.51
CA GLN A 75 9.02 -14.53 -18.48
C GLN A 75 8.39 -13.55 -17.48
N ARG A 76 7.20 -13.88 -16.98
CA ARG A 76 6.54 -13.17 -15.88
C ARG A 76 6.26 -14.17 -14.77
N ILE A 77 6.90 -13.97 -13.63
CA ILE A 77 6.71 -14.82 -12.46
C ILE A 77 5.84 -14.06 -11.46
N ARG A 78 4.73 -14.66 -11.05
CA ARG A 78 3.91 -14.21 -9.93
C ARG A 78 4.38 -14.92 -8.67
N ALA A 79 4.74 -14.15 -7.65
CA ALA A 79 5.17 -14.68 -6.36
C ALA A 79 4.24 -14.19 -5.25
N ARG A 80 3.87 -15.11 -4.35
CA ARG A 80 3.28 -14.77 -3.07
C ARG A 80 4.38 -14.62 -2.04
N PHE A 81 4.28 -13.58 -1.22
CA PHE A 81 5.26 -13.31 -0.19
C PHE A 81 4.60 -12.85 1.11
N ARG A 82 5.34 -13.02 2.20
CA ARG A 82 5.00 -12.54 3.53
C ARG A 82 5.72 -11.23 3.82
N LYS A 83 5.04 -10.28 4.47
CA LYS A 83 5.62 -9.11 5.16
C LYS A 83 5.30 -9.21 6.65
N GLY A 84 6.26 -9.72 7.40
CA GLY A 84 6.14 -10.05 8.82
C GLY A 84 6.09 -8.85 9.77
N GLU A 85 5.91 -9.16 11.06
CA GLU A 85 5.69 -8.18 12.12
C GLU A 85 6.88 -7.24 12.33
N ARG A 86 8.12 -7.76 12.32
CA ARG A 86 9.33 -6.96 12.59
C ARG A 86 9.55 -5.86 11.56
N VAL A 87 9.02 -6.04 10.36
CA VAL A 87 9.11 -5.09 9.24
C VAL A 87 7.79 -4.39 8.97
N ARG A 88 6.78 -4.48 9.86
CA ARG A 88 5.45 -3.92 9.59
C ARG A 88 5.46 -2.40 9.33
N HIS A 89 6.43 -1.69 9.89
CA HIS A 89 6.61 -0.24 9.75
C HIS A 89 7.57 0.21 8.64
N ILE A 90 8.00 -0.67 7.73
CA ILE A 90 8.74 -0.21 6.53
C ILE A 90 7.76 0.27 5.46
N SER A 91 8.18 1.28 4.69
CA SER A 91 7.34 1.83 3.62
C SER A 91 7.22 0.88 2.43
N HIS A 92 6.20 1.09 1.59
CA HIS A 92 6.08 0.33 0.33
C HIS A 92 7.31 0.48 -0.58
N LEU A 93 7.92 1.67 -0.61
CA LEU A 93 9.11 1.91 -1.40
C LEU A 93 10.31 1.11 -0.89
N ASP A 94 10.41 0.92 0.43
CA ASP A 94 11.47 0.11 1.02
C ASP A 94 11.26 -1.39 0.76
N VAL A 95 10.00 -1.85 0.72
CA VAL A 95 9.66 -3.21 0.26
C VAL A 95 10.10 -3.42 -1.19
N LEU A 96 9.81 -2.46 -2.09
CA LEU A 96 10.24 -2.54 -3.49
C LEU A 96 11.76 -2.58 -3.61
N ARG A 97 12.47 -1.69 -2.91
CA ARG A 97 13.94 -1.67 -2.89
C ARG A 97 14.54 -2.96 -2.32
N TYR A 98 13.91 -3.53 -1.31
CA TYR A 98 14.32 -4.82 -0.75
C TYR A 98 14.24 -5.92 -1.81
N TRP A 99 13.09 -6.05 -2.49
CA TRP A 99 12.88 -7.07 -3.51
C TRP A 99 13.80 -6.88 -4.71
N GLU A 100 14.00 -5.65 -5.18
CA GLU A 100 14.99 -5.36 -6.23
C GLU A 100 16.39 -5.85 -5.81
N ARG A 101 16.84 -5.51 -4.59
CA ARG A 101 18.15 -5.93 -4.09
C ARG A 101 18.25 -7.44 -3.92
N ALA A 102 17.21 -8.10 -3.44
CA ALA A 102 17.19 -9.55 -3.27
C ALA A 102 17.30 -10.27 -4.62
N ILE A 103 16.49 -9.87 -5.60
CA ILE A 103 16.50 -10.42 -6.96
C ILE A 103 17.86 -10.19 -7.63
N ARG A 104 18.46 -9.01 -7.46
CA ARG A 104 19.80 -8.72 -7.97
C ARG A 104 20.91 -9.55 -7.32
N ARG A 105 20.84 -9.78 -6.00
CA ARG A 105 21.81 -10.64 -5.30
C ARG A 105 21.65 -12.12 -5.65
N ALA A 106 20.44 -12.53 -6.04
CA ALA A 106 20.14 -13.86 -6.54
C ALA A 106 20.60 -14.05 -8.00
N GLU A 107 21.19 -13.03 -8.61
CA GLU A 107 21.63 -13.04 -10.02
C GLU A 107 20.50 -13.40 -11.01
N LEU A 108 19.26 -13.10 -10.64
CA LEU A 108 18.10 -13.32 -11.49
C LEU A 108 18.02 -12.21 -12.57
N PRO A 109 17.66 -12.56 -13.82
CA PRO A 109 17.72 -11.64 -14.97
C PRO A 109 16.53 -10.67 -14.97
N LEU A 110 16.48 -9.75 -14.02
CA LEU A 110 15.39 -8.79 -13.83
C LEU A 110 15.30 -7.77 -14.98
N CYS A 111 14.12 -7.61 -15.58
CA CYS A 111 13.88 -6.55 -16.56
C CYS A 111 13.86 -5.16 -15.92
N TYR A 112 14.27 -4.16 -16.71
CA TYR A 112 14.21 -2.75 -16.35
C TYR A 112 13.41 -1.91 -17.33
N SER A 113 12.88 -0.78 -16.88
CA SER A 113 12.26 0.23 -17.73
C SER A 113 13.29 0.93 -18.62
N GLN A 114 12.83 1.51 -19.72
CA GLN A 114 13.65 2.34 -20.60
C GLN A 114 13.77 3.77 -20.04
N GLY A 115 14.86 4.46 -20.40
CA GLY A 115 15.09 5.87 -20.05
C GLY A 115 16.31 6.11 -19.17
N PHE A 116 16.46 7.35 -18.70
CA PHE A 116 17.63 7.79 -17.93
C PHE A 116 17.69 7.25 -16.50
N THR A 117 16.55 6.84 -15.94
CA THR A 117 16.44 6.20 -14.63
C THR A 117 15.72 4.86 -14.78
N PRO A 118 16.43 3.76 -15.07
CA PRO A 118 15.82 2.45 -15.22
C PRO A 118 15.23 1.99 -13.89
N HIS A 119 13.94 1.66 -13.90
CA HIS A 119 13.22 1.11 -12.75
C HIS A 119 13.01 -0.39 -12.93
N PRO A 120 13.15 -1.20 -11.87
CA PRO A 120 12.92 -2.63 -11.95
C PRO A 120 11.45 -2.90 -12.32
N LYS A 121 11.22 -3.84 -13.22
CA LYS A 121 9.85 -4.26 -13.59
C LYS A 121 9.29 -5.26 -12.57
N ILE A 122 9.00 -4.73 -11.38
CA ILE A 122 8.31 -5.43 -10.29
C ILE A 122 6.98 -4.73 -10.05
N ALA A 123 5.88 -5.48 -10.08
CA ALA A 123 4.53 -4.97 -9.83
C ALA A 123 3.94 -5.64 -8.58
N PHE A 124 3.30 -4.88 -7.71
CA PHE A 124 2.57 -5.41 -6.54
C PHE A 124 1.07 -5.35 -6.78
N ALA A 125 0.31 -6.31 -6.25
CA ALA A 125 -1.14 -6.31 -6.39
C ALA A 125 -1.79 -5.13 -5.68
N ALA A 126 -1.36 -4.85 -4.46
CA ALA A 126 -1.73 -3.65 -3.72
C ALA A 126 -0.61 -3.26 -2.76
N PRO A 127 -0.37 -1.95 -2.53
CA PRO A 127 0.45 -1.53 -1.41
C PRO A 127 -0.19 -1.99 -0.10
N LEU A 128 0.62 -2.53 0.80
CA LEU A 128 0.21 -2.81 2.18
C LEU A 128 0.36 -1.53 3.00
N PRO A 129 -0.67 -1.07 3.75
CA PRO A 129 -0.55 0.11 4.59
C PRO A 129 0.58 0.00 5.62
N LEU A 130 1.08 1.16 6.07
CA LEU A 130 2.11 1.20 7.10
C LEU A 130 1.57 0.62 8.41
N GLY A 131 2.38 -0.19 9.10
CA GLY A 131 1.98 -0.86 10.35
C GLY A 131 1.25 -2.19 10.15
N PHE A 132 0.87 -2.53 8.92
CA PHE A 132 0.18 -3.79 8.63
C PHE A 132 1.17 -4.94 8.41
N ILE A 133 0.69 -6.13 8.74
CA ILE A 133 1.33 -7.42 8.45
C ILE A 133 0.62 -8.02 7.22
N GLY A 134 1.37 -8.62 6.32
CA GLY A 134 0.82 -9.29 5.14
C GLY A 134 1.31 -10.74 5.10
N GLU A 135 0.42 -11.71 5.00
CA GLU A 135 0.79 -13.13 4.98
C GLU A 135 0.70 -13.73 3.56
N GLY A 136 -0.04 -13.08 2.65
CA GLY A 136 -0.27 -13.54 1.27
C GLY A 136 -0.20 -12.41 0.25
N GLU A 137 0.77 -11.52 0.39
CA GLU A 137 1.01 -10.43 -0.55
C GLU A 137 1.44 -10.96 -1.91
N ILE A 138 1.10 -10.26 -2.99
CA ILE A 138 1.37 -10.73 -4.35
C ILE A 138 2.23 -9.71 -5.08
N MET A 139 3.34 -10.17 -5.66
CA MET A 139 4.12 -9.43 -6.63
C MET A 139 4.27 -10.21 -7.94
N GLU A 140 4.59 -9.49 -8.99
CA GLU A 140 5.00 -10.04 -10.27
C GLU A 140 6.32 -9.43 -10.70
N VAL A 141 7.19 -10.28 -11.21
CA VAL A 141 8.54 -9.96 -11.65
C VAL A 141 8.67 -10.31 -13.12
N LEU A 142 9.11 -9.35 -13.93
CA LEU A 142 9.44 -9.59 -15.34
C LEU A 142 10.93 -9.90 -15.49
N LEU A 143 11.23 -11.01 -16.19
CA LEU A 143 12.59 -11.47 -16.43
C LEU A 143 12.97 -11.41 -17.90
N GLU A 144 14.23 -11.08 -18.18
CA GLU A 144 14.83 -10.99 -19.52
C GLU A 144 15.09 -12.38 -20.12
N GLU A 145 15.23 -13.39 -19.27
CA GLU A 145 15.48 -14.78 -19.65
C GLU A 145 14.55 -15.71 -18.85
N ARG A 146 14.27 -16.89 -19.39
CA ARG A 146 13.46 -17.88 -18.68
C ARG A 146 14.31 -18.55 -17.61
N VAL A 147 13.82 -18.57 -16.39
CA VAL A 147 14.41 -19.25 -15.24
C VAL A 147 13.44 -20.34 -14.77
N PRO A 148 13.93 -21.57 -14.49
CA PRO A 148 13.11 -22.60 -13.84
C PRO A 148 12.53 -22.10 -12.51
N LEU A 149 11.25 -22.40 -12.23
CA LEU A 149 10.55 -21.85 -11.07
C LEU A 149 11.15 -22.30 -9.73
N ASP A 150 11.64 -23.53 -9.66
CA ASP A 150 12.37 -24.10 -8.53
C ASP A 150 13.66 -23.32 -8.26
N ARG A 151 14.44 -23.02 -9.31
CA ARG A 151 15.63 -22.18 -9.22
C ARG A 151 15.28 -20.76 -8.78
N PHE A 152 14.26 -20.14 -9.39
CA PHE A 152 13.81 -18.80 -9.01
C PHE A 152 13.46 -18.74 -7.52
N ALA A 153 12.68 -19.71 -7.03
CA ALA A 153 12.26 -19.76 -5.63
C ALA A 153 13.46 -20.00 -4.70
N ALA A 154 14.36 -20.93 -5.03
CA ALA A 154 15.53 -21.25 -4.22
C ALA A 154 16.53 -20.09 -4.15
N ASP A 155 16.93 -19.54 -5.31
CA ASP A 155 17.91 -18.45 -5.40
C ASP A 155 17.39 -17.20 -4.69
N LEU A 156 16.09 -16.86 -4.88
CA LEU A 156 15.49 -15.71 -4.22
C LEU A 156 15.32 -15.93 -2.71
N SER A 157 14.92 -17.13 -2.27
CA SER A 157 14.75 -17.44 -0.84
C SER A 157 16.08 -17.38 -0.08
N ALA A 158 17.19 -17.75 -0.71
CA ALA A 158 18.53 -17.61 -0.14
C ALA A 158 18.94 -16.14 0.12
N GLN A 159 18.26 -15.19 -0.53
CA GLN A 159 18.54 -13.74 -0.41
C GLN A 159 17.55 -13.00 0.47
N THR A 160 16.58 -13.69 1.07
CA THR A 160 15.51 -13.11 1.87
C THR A 160 15.57 -13.50 3.35
N THR A 161 14.65 -12.94 4.15
CA THR A 161 14.46 -13.25 5.58
C THR A 161 13.06 -13.79 5.82
N ALA A 162 12.83 -14.39 6.99
CA ALA A 162 11.50 -14.87 7.41
C ALA A 162 10.43 -13.76 7.51
N ASP A 163 10.85 -12.49 7.55
CA ASP A 163 9.95 -11.33 7.55
C ASP A 163 9.59 -10.84 6.14
N LEU A 164 10.34 -11.22 5.11
CA LEU A 164 10.11 -10.87 3.71
C LEU A 164 10.37 -12.10 2.82
N GLU A 165 9.56 -13.13 3.03
CA GLU A 165 9.75 -14.49 2.56
C GLU A 165 8.87 -14.81 1.36
N ILE A 166 9.40 -15.53 0.36
CA ILE A 166 8.61 -16.09 -0.75
C ILE A 166 7.90 -17.36 -0.27
N ARG A 167 6.59 -17.44 -0.47
CA ARG A 167 5.76 -18.61 -0.12
C ARG A 167 5.44 -19.47 -1.33
N GLU A 168 5.12 -18.83 -2.44
CA GLU A 168 4.73 -19.50 -3.69
C GLU A 168 5.28 -18.71 -4.87
N ALA A 169 5.62 -19.39 -5.95
CA ALA A 169 5.97 -18.78 -7.22
C ALA A 169 5.37 -19.59 -8.37
N SER A 170 4.77 -18.91 -9.34
CA SER A 170 4.23 -19.51 -10.55
C SER A 170 4.49 -18.62 -11.75
N GLU A 171 4.61 -19.22 -12.93
CA GLU A 171 4.66 -18.47 -14.17
C GLU A 171 3.26 -18.05 -14.58
N VAL A 172 3.13 -16.82 -15.09
CA VAL A 172 1.90 -16.30 -15.67
C VAL A 172 2.18 -15.74 -17.06
N ALA A 173 1.18 -15.75 -17.95
CA ALA A 173 1.37 -15.25 -19.30
C ALA A 173 1.82 -13.78 -19.31
N LEU A 174 2.80 -13.46 -20.15
CA LEU A 174 3.32 -12.09 -20.32
C LEU A 174 2.18 -11.11 -20.65
N GLY A 175 1.23 -11.55 -21.48
CA GLY A 175 0.11 -10.76 -21.93
C GLY A 175 -0.99 -10.52 -20.88
N LEU A 176 -0.98 -11.13 -19.69
CA LEU A 176 -2.05 -10.93 -18.70
C LEU A 176 -2.24 -9.45 -18.32
N PRO A 177 -3.46 -9.04 -17.90
CA PRO A 177 -3.69 -7.67 -17.40
C PRO A 177 -2.73 -7.32 -16.26
N ALA A 178 -2.53 -6.03 -16.01
CA ALA A 178 -1.68 -5.57 -14.92
C ALA A 178 -2.20 -6.09 -13.57
N LEU A 179 -1.30 -6.55 -12.71
CA LEU A 179 -1.68 -7.21 -11.45
C LEU A 179 -2.71 -6.43 -10.61
N PRO A 180 -2.60 -5.09 -10.40
CA PRO A 180 -3.60 -4.35 -9.64
C PRO A 180 -5.01 -4.36 -10.23
N THR A 181 -5.16 -4.55 -11.54
CA THR A 181 -6.48 -4.55 -12.19
C THR A 181 -7.23 -5.86 -11.94
N LEU A 182 -6.49 -6.94 -11.64
CA LEU A 182 -7.04 -8.25 -11.31
C LEU A 182 -7.50 -8.32 -9.85
N LEU A 183 -7.16 -7.34 -9.00
CA LEU A 183 -7.49 -7.39 -7.59
C LEU A 183 -8.99 -7.23 -7.33
N ARG A 184 -9.56 -8.07 -6.46
CA ARG A 184 -10.99 -8.01 -6.08
C ARG A 184 -11.20 -7.94 -4.58
N TRP A 185 -10.59 -8.87 -3.85
CA TRP A 185 -10.80 -8.97 -2.40
C TRP A 185 -9.49 -9.04 -1.64
N ALA A 186 -9.53 -8.55 -0.41
CA ALA A 186 -8.48 -8.71 0.58
C ALA A 186 -9.07 -9.33 1.84
N ASP A 187 -8.44 -10.41 2.29
CA ASP A 187 -8.80 -11.10 3.51
C ASP A 187 -7.99 -10.51 4.66
N TYR A 188 -8.68 -10.11 5.73
CA TYR A 188 -8.08 -9.52 6.91
C TYR A 188 -8.43 -10.33 8.15
N ARG A 189 -7.47 -10.39 9.07
CA ARG A 189 -7.68 -10.81 10.46
C ARG A 189 -7.33 -9.65 11.38
N ILE A 190 -8.26 -9.34 12.28
CA ILE A 190 -8.21 -8.13 13.10
C ILE A 190 -8.57 -8.49 14.55
N PRO A 191 -7.58 -8.59 15.44
CA PRO A 191 -7.83 -8.71 16.88
C PRO A 191 -8.47 -7.43 17.41
N LEU A 192 -9.54 -7.55 18.19
CA LEU A 192 -10.30 -6.45 18.78
C LEU A 192 -10.07 -6.45 20.30
N GLN A 193 -9.13 -5.62 20.76
CA GLN A 193 -8.84 -5.53 22.19
C GLN A 193 -9.98 -4.88 22.95
N GLY A 194 -10.33 -5.47 24.09
CA GLY A 194 -11.39 -4.97 24.97
C GLY A 194 -12.81 -5.20 24.43
N VAL A 195 -12.96 -6.00 23.37
CA VAL A 195 -14.27 -6.40 22.85
C VAL A 195 -14.54 -7.84 23.26
N ALA A 196 -15.61 -8.05 24.02
CA ALA A 196 -16.08 -9.38 24.40
C ALA A 196 -16.57 -10.16 23.15
N PRO A 197 -16.29 -11.47 23.05
CA PRO A 197 -16.73 -12.29 21.92
C PRO A 197 -18.23 -12.19 21.63
N GLU A 198 -19.08 -12.16 22.66
CA GLU A 198 -20.54 -12.08 22.53
C GLU A 198 -20.97 -10.77 21.88
N HIS A 199 -20.38 -9.65 22.33
CA HIS A 199 -20.65 -8.33 21.76
C HIS A 199 -20.18 -8.26 20.30
N ALA A 200 -19.04 -8.88 19.98
CA ALA A 200 -18.58 -8.97 18.60
C ALA A 200 -19.54 -9.75 17.71
N ILE A 201 -20.03 -10.90 18.18
CA ILE A 201 -20.99 -11.74 17.47
C ILE A 201 -22.28 -10.96 17.20
N GLU A 202 -22.84 -10.29 18.22
CA GLU A 202 -24.05 -9.47 18.06
C GLU A 202 -23.87 -8.36 17.02
N SER A 203 -22.79 -7.58 17.13
CA SER A 203 -22.50 -6.47 16.22
C SER A 203 -22.27 -6.94 14.77
N VAL A 204 -21.56 -8.06 14.58
CA VAL A 204 -21.35 -8.66 13.25
C VAL A 204 -22.67 -9.18 12.67
N ASN A 205 -23.49 -9.89 13.45
CA ASN A 205 -24.78 -10.40 13.00
C ASN A 205 -25.74 -9.25 12.62
N ALA A 206 -25.81 -8.21 13.45
CA ALA A 206 -26.62 -7.03 13.18
C ALA A 206 -26.18 -6.34 11.88
N PHE A 207 -24.87 -6.20 11.65
CA PHE A 207 -24.34 -5.63 10.41
C PHE A 207 -24.64 -6.51 9.19
N LEU A 208 -24.44 -7.82 9.28
CA LEU A 208 -24.68 -8.74 8.16
C LEU A 208 -26.15 -8.85 7.77
N ALA A 209 -27.06 -8.64 8.74
CA ALA A 209 -28.51 -8.63 8.54
C ALA A 209 -29.02 -7.37 7.82
N THR A 210 -28.22 -6.30 7.69
CA THR A 210 -28.63 -5.13 6.91
C THR A 210 -28.44 -5.37 5.41
N GLU A 211 -29.34 -4.84 4.59
CA GLU A 211 -29.18 -4.80 3.13
C GLU A 211 -28.13 -3.77 2.71
N THR A 212 -28.12 -2.62 3.39
CA THR A 212 -27.19 -1.52 3.15
C THR A 212 -26.68 -0.96 4.47
N PHE A 213 -25.50 -0.36 4.45
CA PHE A 213 -24.90 0.35 5.58
C PHE A 213 -24.22 1.63 5.06
N PRO A 214 -24.95 2.77 5.03
CA PRO A 214 -24.38 4.04 4.58
C PRO A 214 -23.19 4.46 5.42
N TRP A 215 -22.04 4.70 4.80
CA TRP A 215 -20.83 5.11 5.48
C TRP A 215 -20.23 6.37 4.86
N ARG A 216 -19.84 7.31 5.72
CA ARG A 216 -19.23 8.57 5.34
C ARG A 216 -17.77 8.61 5.77
N GLN A 217 -16.88 8.54 4.78
CA GLN A 217 -15.45 8.72 5.00
C GLN A 217 -15.09 10.21 4.91
N GLU A 218 -14.67 10.78 6.03
CA GLU A 218 -14.03 12.09 6.04
C GLU A 218 -12.62 12.02 5.44
N ARG A 219 -12.24 13.07 4.72
CA ARG A 219 -10.91 13.21 4.12
C ARG A 219 -10.42 14.62 4.35
N GLU A 220 -9.25 14.76 4.97
CA GLU A 220 -8.67 16.07 5.24
C GLU A 220 -8.47 16.85 3.94
N GLY A 221 -9.00 18.08 3.89
CA GLY A 221 -8.91 18.96 2.72
C GLY A 221 -9.65 18.47 1.46
N LYS A 222 -10.50 17.44 1.56
CA LYS A 222 -11.28 16.90 0.43
C LYS A 222 -12.74 16.68 0.81
N LYS A 223 -13.62 16.62 -0.19
CA LYS A 223 -15.04 16.28 0.04
C LYS A 223 -15.13 14.88 0.64
N ALA A 224 -15.97 14.74 1.66
CA ALA A 224 -16.28 13.44 2.25
C ALA A 224 -16.82 12.48 1.17
N ARG A 225 -16.40 11.22 1.24
CA ARG A 225 -16.88 10.18 0.33
C ARG A 225 -17.94 9.37 1.06
N GLU A 226 -19.12 9.30 0.47
CA GLU A 226 -20.22 8.46 0.95
C GLU A 226 -20.35 7.24 0.05
N TYR A 227 -20.55 6.07 0.65
CA TYR A 227 -20.75 4.81 -0.04
C TYR A 227 -21.40 3.79 0.89
N ASP A 228 -21.93 2.72 0.32
CA ASP A 228 -22.44 1.59 1.11
C ASP A 228 -21.29 0.69 1.57
N LEU A 229 -21.06 0.64 2.89
CA LEU A 229 -20.04 -0.22 3.49
C LEU A 229 -20.42 -1.69 3.40
N ARG A 230 -21.72 -2.02 3.49
CA ARG A 230 -22.22 -3.41 3.46
C ARG A 230 -21.90 -4.08 2.13
N ALA A 231 -22.03 -3.35 1.02
CA ALA A 231 -21.69 -3.81 -0.33
C ALA A 231 -20.20 -4.16 -0.50
N GLY A 232 -19.32 -3.62 0.36
CA GLY A 232 -17.88 -3.88 0.31
C GLY A 232 -17.40 -5.01 1.22
N VAL A 233 -18.30 -5.70 1.92
CA VAL A 233 -17.99 -6.83 2.81
C VAL A 233 -18.61 -8.11 2.25
N ALA A 234 -17.76 -9.00 1.74
CA ALA A 234 -18.20 -10.29 1.19
C ALA A 234 -18.44 -11.34 2.28
N SER A 235 -17.59 -11.35 3.32
CA SER A 235 -17.75 -12.19 4.49
C SER A 235 -17.18 -11.49 5.72
N LEU A 236 -17.79 -11.77 6.87
CA LEU A 236 -17.34 -11.28 8.17
C LEU A 236 -17.68 -12.33 9.22
N THR A 237 -16.69 -12.80 9.95
CA THR A 237 -16.85 -13.78 11.03
C THR A 237 -16.10 -13.32 12.26
N THR A 238 -16.54 -13.80 13.42
CA THR A 238 -15.88 -13.56 14.71
C THR A 238 -15.22 -14.83 15.20
N THR A 239 -14.10 -14.66 15.89
CA THR A 239 -13.34 -15.73 16.54
C THR A 239 -13.01 -15.29 17.96
N ASP A 240 -13.07 -16.21 18.92
CA ASP A 240 -12.60 -15.95 20.30
C ASP A 240 -11.07 -16.13 20.37
N VAL A 241 -10.40 -15.14 20.94
CA VAL A 241 -8.96 -15.09 21.16
C VAL A 241 -8.69 -14.67 22.61
N GLU A 242 -8.43 -15.65 23.47
CA GLU A 242 -8.00 -15.44 24.86
C GLU A 242 -8.94 -14.50 25.65
N GLY A 243 -10.26 -14.60 25.43
CA GLY A 243 -11.27 -13.77 26.09
C GLY A 243 -11.48 -12.40 25.45
N SER A 244 -10.86 -12.13 24.29
CA SER A 244 -11.15 -11.01 23.40
C SER A 244 -11.62 -11.51 22.05
N ALA A 245 -12.39 -10.71 21.32
CA ALA A 245 -12.80 -11.05 19.97
C ALA A 245 -11.71 -10.78 18.93
N ALA A 246 -11.72 -11.53 17.84
CA ALA A 246 -11.11 -11.15 16.58
C ALA A 246 -12.15 -11.25 15.47
N ILE A 247 -11.98 -10.45 14.41
CA ILE A 247 -12.79 -10.58 13.20
C ILE A 247 -11.93 -11.03 12.03
N ASP A 248 -12.46 -11.95 11.24
CA ASP A 248 -11.95 -12.30 9.92
C ASP A 248 -12.90 -11.73 8.87
N ALA A 249 -12.38 -10.91 7.97
CA ALA A 249 -13.18 -10.11 7.03
C ALA A 249 -12.64 -10.20 5.61
N ARG A 250 -13.52 -10.46 4.64
CA ARG A 250 -13.21 -10.32 3.22
C ARG A 250 -13.76 -9.01 2.69
N LEU A 251 -12.85 -8.10 2.36
CA LEU A 251 -13.17 -6.72 1.99
C LEU A 251 -12.88 -6.44 0.52
N SER A 252 -13.78 -5.69 -0.13
CA SER A 252 -13.58 -5.26 -1.50
C SER A 252 -12.36 -4.36 -1.61
N CYS A 253 -11.50 -4.65 -2.57
CA CYS A 253 -10.36 -3.82 -2.95
C CYS A 253 -10.22 -3.71 -4.47
N GLY A 254 -11.34 -3.88 -5.18
CA GLY A 254 -11.46 -3.66 -6.62
C GLY A 254 -11.53 -2.18 -7.00
N GLN A 255 -11.68 -1.93 -8.30
CA GLN A 255 -11.68 -0.58 -8.89
C GLN A 255 -12.91 0.25 -8.53
N GLU A 256 -14.07 -0.40 -8.34
CA GLU A 256 -15.35 0.26 -8.06
C GLU A 256 -15.46 0.68 -6.60
N LEU A 257 -15.15 -0.27 -5.70
CA LEU A 257 -15.24 -0.09 -4.26
C LEU A 257 -14.00 -0.65 -3.56
N THR A 258 -13.42 0.18 -2.70
CA THR A 258 -12.35 -0.24 -1.79
C THR A 258 -12.77 0.08 -0.37
N VAL A 259 -12.88 -0.94 0.46
CA VAL A 259 -13.15 -0.84 1.90
C VAL A 259 -11.86 -1.15 2.65
N ARG A 260 -11.49 -0.25 3.56
CA ARG A 260 -10.35 -0.45 4.44
C ARG A 260 -10.81 -1.12 5.75
N PRO A 261 -10.04 -2.05 6.31
CA PRO A 261 -10.43 -2.72 7.56
C PRO A 261 -10.62 -1.73 8.71
N GLU A 262 -9.86 -0.63 8.75
CA GLU A 262 -10.04 0.42 9.76
C GLU A 262 -11.43 1.07 9.70
N GLN A 263 -12.05 1.14 8.52
CA GLN A 263 -13.40 1.67 8.36
C GLN A 263 -14.45 0.70 8.88
N LEU A 264 -14.25 -0.60 8.66
CA LEU A 264 -15.12 -1.63 9.21
C LEU A 264 -15.05 -1.63 10.74
N VAL A 265 -13.83 -1.58 11.31
CA VAL A 265 -13.63 -1.50 12.76
C VAL A 265 -14.28 -0.24 13.32
N ALA A 266 -14.06 0.94 12.72
CA ALA A 266 -14.67 2.17 13.18
C ALA A 266 -16.20 2.15 13.13
N ALA A 267 -16.78 1.44 12.17
CA ALA A 267 -18.23 1.33 12.01
C ALA A 267 -18.88 0.39 13.04
N LEU A 268 -18.29 -0.79 13.26
CA LEU A 268 -18.88 -1.84 14.11
C LEU A 268 -18.38 -1.77 15.55
N PHE A 269 -17.16 -1.29 15.77
CA PHE A 269 -16.44 -1.35 17.04
C PHE A 269 -15.71 -0.02 17.34
N PRO A 270 -16.44 1.11 17.46
CA PRO A 270 -15.84 2.44 17.56
C PRO A 270 -14.95 2.65 18.81
N THR A 271 -15.13 1.83 19.85
CA THR A 271 -14.34 1.88 21.08
C THR A 271 -13.21 0.84 21.12
N ALA A 272 -13.11 -0.04 20.12
CA ALA A 272 -12.10 -1.08 20.10
C ALA A 272 -10.72 -0.53 19.81
N THR A 273 -9.71 -1.10 20.47
CA THR A 273 -8.30 -0.87 20.15
C THR A 273 -7.80 -2.03 19.29
N VAL A 274 -7.06 -1.70 18.23
CA VAL A 274 -6.48 -2.71 17.31
C VAL A 274 -4.98 -2.51 17.25
N ASP A 275 -4.24 -3.49 17.75
CA ASP A 275 -2.77 -3.47 17.76
C ASP A 275 -2.14 -3.71 16.39
N ARG A 276 -2.80 -4.55 15.58
CA ARG A 276 -2.31 -4.97 14.29
C ARG A 276 -3.44 -5.38 13.37
N TYR A 277 -3.28 -5.02 12.10
CA TYR A 277 -4.06 -5.52 11.00
C TYR A 277 -3.22 -6.53 10.24
N VAL A 278 -3.75 -7.74 10.06
CA VAL A 278 -3.11 -8.79 9.28
C VAL A 278 -3.90 -8.95 7.99
N ARG A 279 -3.29 -8.65 6.84
CA ARG A 279 -3.84 -9.02 5.54
C ARG A 279 -3.43 -10.47 5.25
N ALA A 280 -4.36 -11.38 5.48
CA ALA A 280 -4.16 -12.82 5.35
C ALA A 280 -3.96 -13.23 3.88
N GLY A 281 -4.61 -12.55 2.94
CA GLY A 281 -4.47 -12.86 1.53
C GLY A 281 -5.12 -11.84 0.60
N LEU A 282 -4.80 -11.99 -0.68
CA LEU A 282 -5.40 -11.24 -1.79
C LEU A 282 -6.05 -12.21 -2.77
N VAL A 283 -7.27 -11.88 -3.16
CA VAL A 283 -8.05 -12.62 -4.15
C VAL A 283 -8.05 -11.84 -5.46
N LEU A 284 -7.55 -12.51 -6.50
CA LEU A 284 -7.53 -11.98 -7.86
C LEU A 284 -8.70 -12.57 -8.65
N GLU A 285 -9.35 -11.75 -9.47
CA GLU A 285 -10.17 -12.24 -10.57
C GLU A 285 -9.24 -12.74 -11.66
N GLU A 286 -9.10 -14.06 -11.76
CA GLU A 286 -8.31 -14.63 -12.84
C GLU A 286 -9.02 -14.48 -14.18
N PRO A 287 -8.31 -14.09 -15.25
CA PRO A 287 -8.83 -14.18 -16.60
C PRO A 287 -9.33 -15.60 -16.91
N SER A 288 -10.40 -15.69 -17.70
CA SER A 288 -10.96 -16.97 -18.12
C SER A 288 -9.87 -17.87 -18.74
N ALA A 289 -10.01 -19.19 -18.61
CA ALA A 289 -9.06 -20.14 -19.19
C ALA A 289 -8.86 -19.90 -20.69
N ALA A 290 -9.93 -19.52 -21.41
CA ALA A 290 -9.89 -19.16 -22.82
C ALA A 290 -9.07 -17.88 -23.09
N LEU A 291 -9.25 -16.83 -22.28
CA LEU A 291 -8.46 -15.60 -22.43
C LEU A 291 -6.99 -15.83 -22.08
N ARG A 292 -6.70 -16.70 -21.10
CA ARG A 292 -5.34 -17.18 -20.80
C ARG A 292 -4.73 -17.90 -22.00
N ALA A 293 -5.40 -18.93 -22.51
CA ALA A 293 -4.94 -19.70 -23.65
C ALA A 293 -4.69 -18.82 -24.89
N TRP A 294 -5.58 -17.87 -25.17
CA TRP A 294 -5.40 -16.92 -26.28
C TRP A 294 -4.18 -16.00 -26.06
N ARG A 295 -3.96 -15.49 -24.85
CA ARG A 295 -2.80 -14.63 -24.55
C ARG A 295 -1.48 -15.41 -24.48
N GLU A 296 -1.53 -16.71 -24.22
CA GLU A 296 -0.37 -17.61 -24.21
C GLU A 296 0.01 -18.09 -25.61
N LYS A 297 -0.97 -18.52 -26.41
CA LYS A 297 -0.74 -19.20 -27.71
C LYS A 297 -1.11 -18.35 -28.93
N GLY A 298 -1.81 -17.23 -28.75
CA GLY A 298 -2.26 -16.35 -29.84
C GLY A 298 -3.44 -16.86 -30.66
N ARG A 299 -3.99 -18.06 -30.39
CA ARG A 299 -5.15 -18.66 -31.11
C ARG A 299 -5.95 -19.61 -30.21
N TYR A 300 -7.24 -19.81 -30.55
CA TYR A 300 -8.01 -20.97 -30.12
C TYR A 300 -7.56 -22.15 -30.99
N GLU A 301 -7.14 -23.24 -30.35
CA GLU A 301 -7.14 -24.58 -30.96
C GLU A 301 -8.30 -25.35 -30.35
#